data_AF-A9E061-F1
#
_entry.id   AF-A9E061-F1
#
_cell.length_a   1.000
_cell.length_b   1.000
_cell.length_c   1.000
_cell.angle_alpha   90.00
_cell.angle_beta   90.00
_cell.angle_gamma   90.00
#
_symmetry.space_group_name_H-M   'P 1'
#
loop_
_entity.id
_entity.type
_entity.pdbx_description
1 polymer ?
#
loop_
_entity_poly.entity_id
_entity_poly.type
_entity_poly.pdbx_seq_one_letter_code
_entity_poly.pdbx_strand_id
1 'polypeptide(L)'
;MGYPREILIIRHAEKPADIKNENLATKGYERAAALAYYLPDAFGSIDHIFAAGVGHKSHSERPRETVTPLAERLNKKVHDSFLKYQYQEMISHIFSDDKYTDSTIVIAWQHTDIEAISNAFGAQNVPTSKWPGDCFDLVWKLTYNGDKTYSLTQIPQLLMYGDSNDIIVDPVKLSFCEELQNVDPGVFFGTQLPIPIGNFSNTAMTCIFQIPATNVPEGLQTQFIFVGATFLLSEQSIIDNQIAGVLNVADEENNASDLQIPFSDPQVDKRAALPFQLADDEHYYLNQLGKVGLVDGNENDMMTLVAAVQEVEQLLNAPSPTKQKANGVKNFFAQGNLVIHSKHGGSRSVTIAALYIYYKYYVNTETSFEMIYKNIICLRWNYATNNHPTQGICENAFKVLNTYEALFPEPIRKN
;
A
#
# COMPACT_ATOMS: atom_id res chain seq x y z
N MET A 1 -40.14 -4.56 26.88
CA MET A 1 -38.78 -4.10 26.60
C MET A 1 -38.89 -2.82 25.78
N GLY A 2 -38.30 -1.72 26.25
CA GLY A 2 -38.32 -0.44 25.56
C GLY A 2 -37.39 -0.45 24.36
N TYR A 3 -37.90 -0.66 23.15
CA TYR A 3 -37.13 -0.50 21.91
C TYR A 3 -37.48 0.84 21.26
N PRO A 4 -36.61 1.87 21.36
CA PRO A 4 -36.81 3.13 20.66
C PRO A 4 -36.88 2.90 19.15
N ARG A 5 -37.77 3.62 18.46
CA ARG A 5 -37.87 3.62 17.01
C ARG A 5 -36.61 4.21 16.39
N GLU A 6 -36.15 5.32 16.94
CA GLU A 6 -34.95 6.04 16.50
C GLU A 6 -34.11 6.50 17.69
N ILE A 7 -32.79 6.39 17.56
CA ILE A 7 -31.82 6.91 18.52
C ILE A 7 -30.84 7.81 17.77
N LEU A 8 -30.77 9.07 18.16
CA LEU A 8 -29.90 10.09 17.59
C LEU A 8 -28.73 10.30 18.55
N ILE A 9 -27.57 9.74 18.21
CA ILE A 9 -26.36 9.87 19.01
C ILE A 9 -25.52 11.01 18.45
N ILE A 10 -25.18 11.95 19.32
CA ILE A 10 -24.31 13.08 19.00
C ILE A 10 -23.15 13.12 20.00
N ARG A 11 -22.00 13.57 19.53
CA ARG A 11 -20.92 14.03 20.41
C ARG A 11 -21.34 15.36 21.05
N HIS A 12 -20.86 15.63 22.27
CA HIS A 12 -20.88 17.00 22.79
C HIS A 12 -20.25 17.99 21.78
N ALA A 13 -20.76 19.22 21.75
CA ALA A 13 -20.28 20.28 20.87
C ALA A 13 -18.85 20.76 21.23
N GLU A 14 -18.35 21.76 20.51
CA GLU A 14 -16.96 22.19 20.56
C GLU A 14 -16.48 22.53 21.98
N LYS A 15 -15.33 21.97 22.33
CA LYS A 15 -14.61 22.26 23.57
C LYS A 15 -13.62 23.43 23.36
N PRO A 16 -13.31 24.20 24.40
CA PRO A 16 -12.27 25.21 24.34
C PRO A 16 -10.88 24.57 24.17
N ALA A 17 -9.89 25.37 23.75
CA ALA A 17 -8.50 24.93 23.64
C ALA A 17 -7.92 24.49 25.00
N ASP A 18 -8.36 25.12 26.09
CA ASP A 18 -8.05 24.66 27.45
C ASP A 18 -8.83 23.39 27.78
N ILE A 19 -8.14 22.25 27.74
CA ILE A 19 -8.69 20.93 28.01
C ILE A 19 -9.26 20.79 29.44
N LYS A 20 -8.86 21.65 30.39
CA LYS A 20 -9.36 21.63 31.77
C LYS A 20 -10.70 22.33 31.93
N ASN A 21 -11.09 23.17 30.98
CA ASN A 21 -12.39 23.83 31.05
C ASN A 21 -13.47 22.84 30.63
N GLU A 22 -14.25 22.38 31.59
CA GLU A 22 -15.27 21.35 31.44
C GLU A 22 -16.56 21.80 30.73
N ASN A 23 -16.62 23.05 30.30
CA ASN A 23 -17.76 23.62 29.57
C ASN A 23 -17.48 23.71 28.05
N LEU A 24 -18.52 24.01 27.29
CA LEU A 24 -18.44 24.29 25.85
C LEU A 24 -17.67 25.58 25.57
N ALA A 25 -17.05 25.65 24.38
CA ALA A 25 -16.59 26.90 23.82
C ALA A 25 -17.77 27.72 23.28
N THR A 26 -17.55 29.00 22.95
CA THR A 26 -18.56 29.85 22.29
C THR A 26 -19.15 29.16 21.05
N LYS A 27 -18.31 28.61 20.16
CA LYS A 27 -18.76 27.84 18.99
C LYS A 27 -19.61 26.63 19.38
N GLY A 28 -19.31 25.99 20.51
CA GLY A 28 -20.07 24.86 21.02
C GLY A 28 -21.46 25.24 21.50
N TYR A 29 -21.60 26.38 22.21
CA TYR A 29 -22.91 26.90 22.59
C TYR A 29 -23.74 27.34 21.38
N GLU A 30 -23.11 27.95 20.36
CA GLU A 30 -23.77 28.29 19.10
C GLU A 30 -24.30 27.03 18.38
N ARG A 31 -23.49 25.97 18.29
CA ARG A 31 -23.93 24.68 17.75
C ARG A 31 -25.04 24.05 18.57
N ALA A 32 -24.97 24.09 19.90
CA ALA A 32 -26.02 23.59 20.78
C ALA A 32 -27.36 24.31 20.54
N ALA A 33 -27.32 25.63 20.33
CA ALA A 33 -28.50 26.41 19.96
C ALA A 33 -29.03 26.02 18.56
N ALA A 34 -28.16 25.81 17.58
CA ALA A 34 -28.57 25.36 16.23
C ALA A 34 -29.19 23.95 16.26
N LEU A 35 -28.60 23.03 17.01
CA LEU A 35 -29.10 21.65 17.21
C LEU A 35 -30.52 21.62 17.77
N ALA A 36 -30.88 22.56 18.64
CA ALA A 36 -32.22 22.65 19.20
C ALA A 36 -33.32 22.82 18.13
N TYR A 37 -33.00 23.48 17.02
CA TYR A 37 -33.90 23.64 15.88
C TYR A 37 -33.73 22.49 14.89
N TYR A 38 -32.48 22.17 14.54
CA TYR A 38 -32.18 21.15 13.53
C TYR A 38 -32.74 19.77 13.86
N LEU A 39 -32.56 19.28 15.10
CA LEU A 39 -32.96 17.92 15.45
C LEU A 39 -34.46 17.67 15.28
N PRO A 40 -35.38 18.49 15.84
CA PRO A 40 -36.80 18.27 15.61
C PRO A 40 -37.24 18.52 14.15
N ASP A 41 -36.60 19.46 13.46
CA ASP A 41 -36.93 19.77 12.05
C ASP A 41 -36.51 18.63 11.10
N ALA A 42 -35.35 18.00 11.34
CA ALA A 42 -34.79 16.94 10.51
C ALA A 42 -35.31 15.54 10.86
N PHE A 43 -35.63 15.28 12.13
CA PHE A 43 -35.96 13.94 12.63
C PHE A 43 -37.38 13.81 13.21
N GLY A 44 -38.15 14.91 13.28
CA GLY A 44 -39.49 14.92 13.85
C GLY A 44 -39.51 15.02 15.38
N SER A 45 -40.58 14.52 16.00
CA SER A 45 -40.73 14.62 17.46
C SER A 45 -39.61 13.87 18.19
N ILE A 46 -38.91 14.58 19.08
CA ILE A 46 -37.94 14.00 20.01
C ILE A 46 -38.65 13.71 21.32
N ASP A 47 -38.68 12.46 21.76
CA ASP A 47 -39.45 12.00 22.92
C ASP A 47 -38.66 12.08 24.23
N HIS A 48 -37.38 11.69 24.18
CA HIS A 48 -36.49 11.68 25.33
C HIS A 48 -35.10 12.23 24.99
N ILE A 49 -34.43 12.81 25.99
CA ILE A 49 -33.10 13.40 25.84
C ILE A 49 -32.22 12.86 26.96
N PHE A 50 -31.08 12.27 26.61
CA PHE A 50 -30.05 11.78 27.52
C PHE A 50 -28.73 12.51 27.29
N ALA A 51 -27.97 12.71 28.36
CA ALA A 51 -26.62 13.24 28.28
C ALA A 51 -25.74 12.58 29.35
N ALA A 52 -24.44 12.49 29.11
CA ALA A 52 -23.52 12.08 30.17
C ALA A 52 -23.58 13.07 31.35
N GLY A 53 -23.76 12.52 32.54
CA GLY A 53 -23.82 13.24 33.79
C GLY A 53 -22.46 13.69 34.32
N VAL A 54 -22.52 14.62 35.28
CA VAL A 54 -21.36 15.12 36.00
C VAL A 54 -21.23 14.47 37.37
N GLY A 55 -20.02 14.00 37.67
CA GLY A 55 -19.73 13.28 38.91
C GLY A 55 -18.26 12.87 39.03
N HIS A 56 -17.97 11.93 39.93
CA HIS A 56 -16.61 11.44 40.14
C HIS A 56 -16.03 10.86 38.85
N LYS A 57 -14.87 11.35 38.40
CA LYS A 57 -14.20 10.97 37.14
C LYS A 57 -15.00 11.28 35.86
N SER A 58 -16.07 12.07 35.95
CA SER A 58 -16.90 12.53 34.82
C SER A 58 -17.20 14.00 35.04
N HIS A 59 -16.23 14.88 34.82
CA HIS A 59 -16.35 16.30 35.19
C HIS A 59 -16.92 17.19 34.08
N SER A 60 -17.01 16.69 32.85
CA SER A 60 -17.41 17.45 31.66
C SER A 60 -18.90 17.78 31.66
N GLU A 61 -19.26 19.06 31.70
CA GLU A 61 -20.63 19.57 31.52
C GLU A 61 -21.06 19.56 30.04
N ARG A 62 -20.07 19.57 29.13
CA ARG A 62 -20.28 19.67 27.67
C ARG A 62 -21.43 18.83 27.10
N PRO A 63 -21.61 17.52 27.44
CA PRO A 63 -22.71 16.73 26.92
C PRO A 63 -24.09 17.29 27.33
N ARG A 64 -24.23 17.72 28.59
CA ARG A 64 -25.46 18.34 29.11
C ARG A 64 -25.72 19.66 28.42
N GLU A 65 -24.72 20.54 28.39
CA GLU A 65 -24.80 21.85 27.75
C GLU A 65 -25.16 21.78 26.26
N THR A 66 -24.72 20.73 25.58
CA THR A 66 -25.03 20.50 24.15
C THR A 66 -26.53 20.29 23.92
N VAL A 67 -27.24 19.65 24.85
CA VAL A 67 -28.67 19.31 24.70
C VAL A 67 -29.60 20.19 25.53
N THR A 68 -29.07 21.05 26.41
CA THR A 68 -29.89 21.97 27.23
C THR A 68 -30.80 22.85 26.36
N PRO A 69 -30.33 23.51 25.28
CA PRO A 69 -31.23 24.34 24.45
C PRO A 69 -32.35 23.54 23.78
N LEU A 70 -32.09 22.29 23.37
CA LEU A 70 -33.10 21.38 22.83
C LEU A 70 -34.15 21.03 23.89
N ALA A 71 -33.71 20.66 25.09
CA ALA A 71 -34.58 20.29 26.19
C ALA A 71 -35.50 21.44 26.62
N GLU A 72 -34.96 22.67 26.72
CA GLU A 72 -35.73 23.87 27.02
C GLU A 72 -36.77 24.16 25.93
N ARG A 73 -36.36 24.14 24.66
CA ARG A 73 -37.27 24.37 23.52
C ARG A 73 -38.43 23.39 23.49
N LEU A 74 -38.18 22.12 23.79
CA LEU A 74 -39.20 21.07 23.78
C LEU A 74 -39.93 20.91 25.12
N ASN A 75 -39.58 21.70 26.13
CA ASN A 75 -40.06 21.57 27.52
C ASN A 75 -39.90 20.14 28.07
N LYS A 76 -38.70 19.56 27.87
CA LYS A 76 -38.33 18.20 28.29
C LYS A 76 -37.23 18.23 29.34
N LYS A 77 -37.12 17.14 30.09
CA LYS A 77 -36.00 16.93 31.03
C LYS A 77 -34.85 16.24 30.32
N VAL A 78 -33.62 16.61 30.66
CA VAL A 78 -32.43 15.85 30.32
C VAL A 78 -32.25 14.73 31.35
N HIS A 79 -32.09 13.49 30.87
CA HIS A 79 -31.71 12.35 31.69
C HIS A 79 -30.18 12.28 31.79
N ASP A 80 -29.63 12.85 32.86
CA ASP A 80 -28.19 13.07 33.08
C ASP A 80 -27.66 12.38 34.35
N SER A 81 -28.34 11.36 34.85
CA SER A 81 -27.91 10.62 36.05
C SER A 81 -26.80 9.61 35.79
N PHE A 82 -26.52 9.28 34.52
CA PHE A 82 -25.51 8.29 34.13
C PHE A 82 -24.20 8.99 33.78
N LEU A 83 -23.11 8.66 34.49
CA LEU A 83 -21.80 9.23 34.21
C LEU A 83 -21.22 8.69 32.90
N LYS A 84 -20.19 9.35 32.34
CA LYS A 84 -19.64 9.00 31.01
C LYS A 84 -19.23 7.53 30.82
N TYR A 85 -18.84 6.85 31.88
CA TYR A 85 -18.45 5.43 31.85
C TYR A 85 -19.61 4.46 32.12
N GLN A 86 -20.82 4.98 32.35
CA GLN A 86 -22.04 4.22 32.70
C GLN A 86 -23.04 4.13 31.53
N TYR A 87 -22.54 4.17 30.30
CA TYR A 87 -23.40 4.11 29.13
C TYR A 87 -24.14 2.77 29.01
N GLN A 88 -23.57 1.67 29.53
CA GLN A 88 -24.24 0.36 29.53
C GLN A 88 -25.46 0.35 30.45
N GLU A 89 -25.37 1.01 31.61
CA GLU A 89 -26.48 1.18 32.55
C GLU A 89 -27.57 2.07 31.96
N MET A 90 -27.20 3.15 31.27
CA MET A 90 -28.15 3.98 30.53
C MET A 90 -28.92 3.17 29.48
N ILE A 91 -28.21 2.36 28.67
CA ILE A 91 -28.82 1.51 27.64
C ILE A 91 -29.73 0.45 28.26
N SER A 92 -29.27 -0.20 29.33
CA SER A 92 -30.08 -1.20 30.07
C SER A 92 -31.34 -0.57 30.65
N HIS A 93 -31.24 0.64 31.20
CA HIS A 93 -32.38 1.42 31.68
C HIS A 93 -33.39 1.67 30.56
N ILE A 94 -32.94 2.10 29.38
CA ILE A 94 -33.79 2.32 28.20
C ILE A 94 -34.50 1.01 27.79
N PHE A 95 -33.78 -0.10 27.66
CA PHE A 95 -34.39 -1.38 27.26
C PHE A 95 -35.34 -1.98 28.30
N SER A 96 -35.18 -1.61 29.58
CA SER A 96 -35.97 -2.18 30.68
C SER A 96 -37.35 -1.52 30.87
N ASP A 97 -37.62 -0.37 30.26
CA ASP A 97 -38.82 0.44 30.52
C ASP A 97 -39.61 0.67 29.22
N ASP A 98 -40.84 0.18 29.18
CA ASP A 98 -41.70 0.20 27.99
C ASP A 98 -42.07 1.62 27.54
N LYS A 99 -41.90 2.65 28.38
CA LYS A 99 -42.15 4.05 27.97
C LYS A 99 -41.22 4.53 26.85
N TYR A 100 -40.09 3.85 26.65
CA TYR A 100 -39.14 4.16 25.57
C TYR A 100 -39.47 3.44 24.26
N THR A 101 -40.49 2.57 24.25
CA THR A 101 -40.91 1.85 23.03
C THR A 101 -41.45 2.82 22.00
N ASP A 102 -41.08 2.61 20.73
CA ASP A 102 -41.54 3.43 19.58
C ASP A 102 -41.23 4.93 19.70
N SER A 103 -40.25 5.28 20.54
CA SER A 103 -39.85 6.66 20.82
C SER A 103 -38.63 7.09 20.01
N THR A 104 -38.45 8.41 19.86
CA THR A 104 -37.22 9.03 19.34
C THR A 104 -36.38 9.55 20.50
N ILE A 105 -35.14 9.09 20.63
CA ILE A 105 -34.24 9.48 21.73
C ILE A 105 -33.03 10.23 21.20
N VAL A 106 -32.70 11.39 21.78
CA VAL A 106 -31.41 12.06 21.57
C VAL A 106 -30.44 11.69 22.70
N ILE A 107 -29.20 11.34 22.37
CA ILE A 107 -28.15 10.99 23.32
C ILE A 107 -26.90 11.82 23.02
N ALA A 108 -26.46 12.65 23.96
CA ALA A 108 -25.20 13.40 23.87
C ALA A 108 -24.10 12.78 24.75
N TRP A 109 -22.95 12.47 24.16
CA TRP A 109 -21.85 11.79 24.86
C TRP A 109 -20.45 12.27 24.44
N GLN A 110 -19.40 11.65 25.01
CA GLN A 110 -18.03 11.84 24.55
C GLN A 110 -17.71 10.96 23.33
N HIS A 111 -16.94 11.49 22.39
CA HIS A 111 -16.61 10.83 21.12
C HIS A 111 -16.00 9.44 21.27
N THR A 112 -15.24 9.17 22.34
CA THR A 112 -14.55 7.89 22.54
C THR A 112 -15.47 6.71 22.85
N ASP A 113 -16.73 6.96 23.17
CA ASP A 113 -17.67 5.89 23.55
C ASP A 113 -18.83 5.74 22.55
N ILE A 114 -18.90 6.58 21.50
CA ILE A 114 -20.08 6.59 20.61
C ILE A 114 -20.22 5.25 19.87
N GLU A 115 -19.10 4.67 19.41
CA GLU A 115 -19.07 3.37 18.76
C GLU A 115 -19.51 2.26 19.73
N ALA A 116 -19.04 2.32 20.98
CA ALA A 116 -19.42 1.36 22.02
C ALA A 116 -20.90 1.47 22.38
N ILE A 117 -21.44 2.69 22.45
CA ILE A 117 -22.86 2.97 22.67
C ILE A 117 -23.69 2.39 21.53
N SER A 118 -23.33 2.68 20.28
CA SER A 118 -24.05 2.16 19.11
C SER A 118 -24.05 0.64 19.05
N ASN A 119 -22.89 0.01 19.27
CA ASN A 119 -22.79 -1.45 19.34
C ASN A 119 -23.63 -2.04 20.47
N ALA A 120 -23.66 -1.39 21.65
CA ALA A 120 -24.45 -1.86 22.80
C ALA A 120 -25.97 -1.74 22.58
N PHE A 121 -26.43 -0.82 21.72
CA PHE A 121 -27.81 -0.80 21.23
C PHE A 121 -28.11 -1.90 20.20
N GLY A 122 -27.11 -2.57 19.64
CA GLY A 122 -27.26 -3.58 18.60
C GLY A 122 -27.17 -3.02 17.17
N ALA A 123 -26.55 -1.85 16.99
CA ALA A 123 -26.33 -1.26 15.68
C ALA A 123 -25.44 -2.16 14.80
N GLN A 124 -25.84 -2.35 13.55
CA GLN A 124 -25.08 -3.08 12.54
C GLN A 124 -24.16 -2.14 11.77
N ASN A 125 -23.03 -2.66 11.30
CA ASN A 125 -22.03 -1.94 10.49
C ASN A 125 -21.53 -0.64 11.13
N VAL A 126 -21.33 -0.65 12.45
CA VAL A 126 -20.65 0.45 13.15
C VAL A 126 -19.19 0.52 12.66
N PRO A 127 -18.69 1.68 12.20
CA PRO A 127 -17.29 1.85 11.85
C PRO A 127 -16.35 1.39 12.98
N THR A 128 -15.27 0.70 12.62
CA THR A 128 -14.18 0.31 13.53
C THR A 128 -13.15 1.43 13.72
N SER A 129 -13.09 2.37 12.77
CA SER A 129 -12.39 3.65 12.92
C SER A 129 -12.92 4.43 14.11
N LYS A 130 -12.01 5.00 14.91
CA LYS A 130 -12.38 5.87 16.04
C LYS A 130 -13.00 7.17 15.54
N TRP A 131 -13.98 7.70 16.28
CA TRP A 131 -14.58 9.01 16.06
C TRP A 131 -13.50 10.11 16.10
N PRO A 132 -13.28 10.86 15.01
CA PRO A 132 -12.24 11.88 14.95
C PRO A 132 -12.41 12.97 16.02
N GLY A 133 -11.30 13.30 16.70
CA GLY A 133 -11.32 14.23 17.84
C GLY A 133 -11.76 15.66 17.51
N ASP A 134 -11.77 16.03 16.24
CA ASP A 134 -12.17 17.31 15.66
C ASP A 134 -13.53 17.27 14.92
N CYS A 135 -14.16 16.09 14.79
CA CYS A 135 -15.50 15.95 14.24
C CYS A 135 -16.57 16.23 15.32
N PHE A 136 -17.36 17.28 15.12
CA PHE A 136 -18.46 17.75 15.99
C PHE A 136 -19.81 17.83 15.24
N ASP A 137 -19.80 17.41 13.98
CA ASP A 137 -20.78 17.73 12.95
C ASP A 137 -21.53 16.51 12.40
N LEU A 138 -21.53 15.41 13.16
CA LEU A 138 -22.25 14.19 12.81
C LEU A 138 -23.34 13.86 13.83
N VAL A 139 -24.49 13.43 13.28
CA VAL A 139 -25.52 12.66 14.00
C VAL A 139 -25.42 11.22 13.54
N TRP A 140 -25.20 10.30 14.47
CA TRP A 140 -25.38 8.87 14.21
C TRP A 140 -26.82 8.48 14.55
N LYS A 141 -27.62 8.24 13.52
CA LYS A 141 -29.00 7.79 13.64
C LYS A 141 -29.07 6.27 13.62
N LEU A 142 -29.57 5.69 14.69
CA LEU A 142 -29.92 4.28 14.78
C LEU A 142 -31.43 4.12 14.54
N THR A 143 -31.82 3.30 13.58
CA THR A 143 -33.23 2.97 13.30
C THR A 143 -33.52 1.52 13.63
N TYR A 144 -34.57 1.26 14.42
CA TYR A 144 -34.90 -0.09 14.88
C TYR A 144 -35.39 -0.99 13.74
N ASN A 145 -34.84 -2.20 13.65
CA ASN A 145 -35.16 -3.15 12.57
C ASN A 145 -36.31 -4.12 12.94
N GLY A 146 -36.81 -4.10 14.18
CA GLY A 146 -37.87 -5.02 14.63
C GLY A 146 -37.35 -6.35 15.22
N ASP A 147 -36.04 -6.60 15.16
CA ASP A 147 -35.40 -7.86 15.54
C ASP A 147 -34.30 -7.70 16.61
N LYS A 148 -34.43 -6.68 17.47
CA LYS A 148 -33.41 -6.28 18.46
C LYS A 148 -32.11 -5.72 17.86
N THR A 149 -32.06 -5.46 16.56
CA THR A 149 -30.94 -4.77 15.92
C THR A 149 -31.33 -3.39 15.45
N TYR A 150 -30.32 -2.55 15.19
CA TYR A 150 -30.49 -1.22 14.63
C TYR A 150 -29.67 -1.05 13.36
N SER A 151 -30.19 -0.30 12.40
CA SER A 151 -29.43 0.19 11.25
C SER A 151 -28.80 1.55 11.58
N LEU A 152 -27.49 1.70 11.35
CA LEU A 152 -26.77 2.96 11.54
C LEU A 152 -26.76 3.80 10.26
N THR A 153 -27.11 5.08 10.36
CA THR A 153 -26.90 6.10 9.33
C THR A 153 -26.12 7.27 9.92
N GLN A 154 -25.06 7.71 9.24
CA GLN A 154 -24.29 8.90 9.63
C GLN A 154 -24.81 10.11 8.85
N ILE A 155 -25.14 11.19 9.55
CA ILE A 155 -25.79 12.36 8.96
C ILE A 155 -24.96 13.60 9.32
N PRO A 156 -24.26 14.20 8.34
CA PRO A 156 -23.63 15.50 8.52
C PRO A 156 -24.66 16.59 8.77
N GLN A 157 -24.52 17.31 9.87
CA GLN A 157 -25.49 18.33 10.28
C GLN A 157 -25.28 19.67 9.56
N LEU A 158 -24.03 19.98 9.17
CA LEU A 158 -23.64 21.18 8.41
C LEU A 158 -24.20 22.49 9.00
N LEU A 159 -24.14 22.64 10.33
CA LEU A 159 -24.77 23.75 11.07
C LEU A 159 -23.86 24.96 11.22
N MET A 160 -22.54 24.75 11.23
CA MET A 160 -21.56 25.79 11.52
C MET A 160 -20.60 26.00 10.35
N TYR A 161 -20.02 27.20 10.27
CA TYR A 161 -18.91 27.46 9.35
C TYR A 161 -17.74 26.51 9.65
N GLY A 162 -17.26 25.84 8.59
CA GLY A 162 -16.18 24.85 8.65
C GLY A 162 -16.63 23.41 8.92
N ASP A 163 -17.93 23.13 8.98
CA ASP A 163 -18.43 21.75 9.00
C ASP A 163 -18.15 21.05 7.66
N SER A 164 -17.90 19.74 7.73
CA SER A 164 -17.68 18.87 6.57
C SER A 164 -18.89 17.98 6.31
N ASN A 165 -19.03 17.51 5.07
CA ASN A 165 -19.99 16.47 4.70
C ASN A 165 -19.40 15.05 4.78
N ASP A 166 -18.20 14.92 5.35
CA ASP A 166 -17.53 13.63 5.54
C ASP A 166 -18.28 12.74 6.54
N ILE A 167 -18.18 11.44 6.33
CA ILE A 167 -18.64 10.41 7.27
C ILE A 167 -17.44 9.58 7.75
N ILE A 168 -17.58 8.90 8.88
CA ILE A 168 -16.54 8.02 9.39
C ILE A 168 -16.57 6.72 8.57
N VAL A 169 -15.50 6.49 7.80
CA VAL A 169 -15.30 5.24 7.04
C VAL A 169 -14.15 4.45 7.63
N ASP A 170 -14.27 3.12 7.58
CA ASP A 170 -13.14 2.25 7.85
C ASP A 170 -12.15 2.32 6.67
N PRO A 171 -10.84 2.27 6.93
CA PRO A 171 -9.86 2.19 5.85
C PRO A 171 -10.17 0.94 5.01
N VAL A 172 -10.28 1.12 3.68
CA VAL A 172 -10.42 -0.02 2.77
C VAL A 172 -9.13 -0.83 2.85
N LYS A 173 -9.18 -2.03 3.42
CA LYS A 173 -8.06 -2.98 3.39
C LYS A 173 -8.08 -3.70 2.05
N LEU A 174 -7.39 -3.13 1.06
CA LEU A 174 -7.15 -3.78 -0.22
C LEU A 174 -6.41 -5.12 0.02
N SER A 175 -6.73 -6.14 -0.77
CA SER A 175 -5.84 -7.29 -0.92
C SER A 175 -4.51 -6.83 -1.51
N PHE A 176 -3.42 -7.57 -1.26
CA PHE A 176 -2.11 -7.22 -1.82
C PHE A 176 -2.12 -7.09 -3.35
N CYS A 177 -2.98 -7.85 -4.04
CA CYS A 177 -3.11 -7.75 -5.48
C CYS A 177 -3.85 -6.46 -5.91
N GLU A 178 -4.85 -6.01 -5.16
CA GLU A 178 -5.50 -4.71 -5.35
C GLU A 178 -4.56 -3.55 -4.98
N GLU A 179 -3.68 -3.71 -3.99
CA GLU A 179 -2.62 -2.73 -3.72
C GLU A 179 -1.70 -2.58 -4.93
N LEU A 180 -1.20 -3.70 -5.49
CA LEU A 180 -0.35 -3.68 -6.68
C LEU A 180 -1.05 -3.04 -7.90
N GLN A 181 -2.36 -3.20 -8.03
CA GLN A 181 -3.13 -2.54 -9.11
C GLN A 181 -3.10 -1.01 -9.02
N ASN A 182 -2.87 -0.45 -7.83
CA ASN A 182 -2.84 0.99 -7.60
C ASN A 182 -1.41 1.56 -7.54
N VAL A 183 -0.38 0.74 -7.71
CA VAL A 183 1.02 1.21 -7.77
C VAL A 183 1.28 1.81 -9.15
N ASP A 184 1.61 3.10 -9.19
CA ASP A 184 2.13 3.78 -10.38
C ASP A 184 3.66 3.62 -10.46
N PRO A 185 4.20 2.88 -11.45
CA PRO A 185 5.64 2.73 -11.65
C PRO A 185 6.38 4.07 -11.82
N GLY A 186 5.69 5.13 -12.26
CA GLY A 186 6.26 6.47 -12.41
C GLY A 186 6.74 7.08 -11.09
N VAL A 187 6.26 6.60 -9.94
CA VAL A 187 6.73 7.07 -8.62
C VAL A 187 8.18 6.67 -8.35
N PHE A 188 8.59 5.47 -8.76
CA PHE A 188 9.98 5.01 -8.60
C PHE A 188 10.86 5.35 -9.81
N PHE A 189 10.32 5.19 -11.03
CA PHE A 189 11.10 5.38 -12.26
C PHE A 189 11.11 6.83 -12.78
N GLY A 190 10.29 7.72 -12.20
CA GLY A 190 10.07 9.06 -12.70
C GLY A 190 9.13 9.10 -13.91
N THR A 191 8.89 10.30 -14.45
CA THR A 191 7.96 10.51 -15.60
C THR A 191 8.47 9.92 -16.92
N GLN A 192 9.72 9.47 -16.97
CA GLN A 192 10.29 8.75 -18.11
C GLN A 192 10.71 7.36 -17.63
N LEU A 193 9.94 6.35 -18.02
CA LEU A 193 10.34 4.96 -17.86
C LEU A 193 11.73 4.76 -18.48
N PRO A 194 12.56 3.83 -17.95
CA PRO A 194 13.84 3.50 -18.54
C PRO A 194 13.61 2.79 -19.87
N ILE A 195 13.31 3.55 -20.92
CA ILE A 195 13.16 3.05 -22.28
C ILE A 195 14.53 3.30 -22.94
N PRO A 196 15.26 2.25 -23.35
CA PRO A 196 16.48 2.44 -24.12
C PRO A 196 16.16 3.17 -25.44
N ILE A 197 17.14 3.54 -26.25
CA ILE A 197 16.84 4.15 -27.56
C ILE A 197 16.55 3.03 -28.57
N GLY A 198 15.30 2.83 -28.98
CA GLY A 198 14.88 1.74 -29.89
C GLY A 198 13.39 1.39 -29.79
N ASN A 199 12.88 0.56 -30.70
CA ASN A 199 11.47 0.11 -30.70
C ASN A 199 11.41 -1.26 -30.00
N PHE A 200 11.10 -1.29 -28.70
CA PHE A 200 11.18 -2.51 -27.88
C PHE A 200 9.84 -3.23 -27.77
N SER A 201 9.84 -4.53 -28.07
CA SER A 201 8.72 -5.40 -27.68
C SER A 201 8.88 -5.79 -26.21
N ASN A 202 8.10 -5.14 -25.33
CA ASN A 202 8.11 -5.41 -23.89
C ASN A 202 7.45 -6.74 -23.48
N THR A 203 7.03 -7.56 -24.45
CA THR A 203 6.41 -8.86 -24.19
C THR A 203 7.45 -9.86 -23.66
N ALA A 204 8.63 -9.94 -24.28
CA ALA A 204 9.65 -10.93 -23.95
C ALA A 204 10.50 -10.54 -22.73
N MET A 205 10.93 -9.28 -22.69
CA MET A 205 11.73 -8.69 -21.63
C MET A 205 11.30 -7.25 -21.40
N THR A 206 11.43 -6.77 -20.17
CA THR A 206 11.10 -5.39 -19.79
C THR A 206 12.34 -4.75 -19.20
N CYS A 207 12.72 -3.58 -19.73
CA CYS A 207 13.74 -2.74 -19.12
C CYS A 207 13.20 -2.19 -17.81
N ILE A 208 13.92 -2.43 -16.72
CA ILE A 208 13.46 -2.08 -15.36
C ILE A 208 14.39 -1.12 -14.66
N PHE A 209 15.60 -0.88 -15.19
CA PHE A 209 16.57 -0.02 -14.51
C PHE A 209 17.65 0.45 -15.47
N GLN A 210 17.98 1.74 -15.43
CA GLN A 210 19.16 2.29 -16.07
C GLN A 210 20.27 2.44 -15.01
N ILE A 211 21.44 1.86 -15.27
CA ILE A 211 22.59 1.98 -14.39
C ILE A 211 23.02 3.45 -14.32
N PRO A 212 23.22 4.03 -13.11
CA PRO A 212 23.76 5.38 -12.97
C PRO A 212 25.08 5.53 -13.72
N ALA A 213 25.30 6.67 -14.38
CA ALA A 213 26.49 6.89 -15.21
C ALA A 213 27.83 6.66 -14.46
N THR A 214 27.86 6.92 -13.15
CA THR A 214 29.01 6.67 -12.26
C THR A 214 29.35 5.19 -12.06
N ASN A 215 28.43 4.30 -12.40
CA ASN A 215 28.52 2.85 -12.22
C ASN A 215 28.55 2.09 -13.55
N VAL A 216 28.45 2.79 -14.68
CA VAL A 216 28.58 2.17 -16.00
C VAL A 216 30.05 1.77 -16.22
N PRO A 217 30.34 0.52 -16.62
CA PRO A 217 31.71 0.07 -16.89
C PRO A 217 32.41 0.91 -17.96
N GLU A 218 33.73 1.05 -17.82
CA GLU A 218 34.57 1.68 -18.84
C GLU A 218 34.37 1.00 -20.20
N GLY A 219 34.09 1.80 -21.23
CA GLY A 219 33.77 1.34 -22.59
C GLY A 219 32.29 1.42 -22.95
N LEU A 220 31.39 1.66 -21.99
CA LEU A 220 29.96 1.85 -22.23
C LEU A 220 29.53 3.29 -21.90
N GLN A 221 28.58 3.83 -22.68
CA GLN A 221 27.95 5.13 -22.37
C GLN A 221 26.72 4.96 -21.47
N THR A 222 25.96 3.89 -21.69
CA THR A 222 24.74 3.56 -20.96
C THR A 222 24.66 2.05 -20.77
N GLN A 223 24.05 1.61 -19.68
CA GLN A 223 23.80 0.21 -19.40
C GLN A 223 22.45 0.05 -18.69
N PHE A 224 21.75 -1.03 -18.99
CA PHE A 224 20.39 -1.29 -18.52
C PHE A 224 20.24 -2.72 -17.98
N ILE A 225 19.31 -2.88 -17.04
CA ILE A 225 18.88 -4.18 -16.52
C ILE A 225 17.47 -4.47 -17.05
N PHE A 226 17.30 -5.68 -17.54
CA PHE A 226 16.04 -6.22 -18.02
C PHE A 226 15.60 -7.42 -17.18
N VAL A 227 14.29 -7.61 -17.06
CA VAL A 227 13.71 -8.87 -16.57
C VAL A 227 12.92 -9.54 -17.69
N GLY A 228 13.12 -10.84 -17.89
CA GLY A 228 12.56 -11.57 -19.05
C GLY A 228 11.94 -12.92 -18.70
N ALA A 229 11.08 -13.41 -19.60
CA ALA A 229 10.49 -14.74 -19.51
C ALA A 229 11.18 -15.71 -20.48
N THR A 230 11.68 -16.83 -19.99
CA THR A 230 12.48 -17.80 -20.77
C THR A 230 11.84 -18.18 -22.11
N PHE A 231 10.55 -18.50 -22.13
CA PHE A 231 9.87 -18.98 -23.35
C PHE A 231 9.64 -17.90 -24.43
N LEU A 232 9.96 -16.63 -24.12
CA LEU A 232 9.84 -15.52 -25.06
C LEU A 232 11.19 -14.93 -25.47
N LEU A 233 12.29 -15.35 -24.83
CA LEU A 233 13.63 -14.89 -25.18
C LEU A 233 14.06 -15.49 -26.52
N SER A 234 14.51 -14.63 -27.43
CA SER A 234 15.02 -15.00 -28.74
C SER A 234 16.38 -14.36 -28.98
N GLU A 235 17.17 -14.96 -29.87
CA GLU A 235 18.45 -14.39 -30.32
C GLU A 235 18.29 -12.94 -30.80
N GLN A 236 17.26 -12.66 -31.60
CA GLN A 236 16.95 -11.30 -32.06
C GLN A 236 16.73 -10.34 -30.88
N SER A 237 15.97 -10.74 -29.86
CA SER A 237 15.77 -9.88 -28.69
C SER A 237 17.05 -9.64 -27.88
N ILE A 238 17.97 -10.60 -27.82
CA ILE A 238 19.28 -10.43 -27.18
C ILE A 238 20.12 -9.41 -27.96
N ILE A 239 20.13 -9.52 -29.29
CA ILE A 239 20.90 -8.64 -30.18
C ILE A 239 20.34 -7.22 -30.18
N ASP A 240 19.03 -7.05 -30.39
CA ASP A 240 18.35 -5.74 -30.45
C ASP A 240 18.52 -4.94 -29.17
N ASN A 241 18.62 -5.64 -28.03
CA ASN A 241 18.79 -5.04 -26.72
C ASN A 241 20.25 -5.01 -26.24
N GLN A 242 21.21 -5.38 -27.09
CA GLN A 242 22.64 -5.42 -26.76
C GLN A 242 22.91 -6.15 -25.44
N ILE A 243 22.19 -7.26 -25.22
CA ILE A 243 22.34 -8.09 -24.03
C ILE A 243 23.70 -8.78 -24.09
N ALA A 244 24.54 -8.47 -23.11
CA ALA A 244 25.87 -9.03 -22.94
C ALA A 244 25.95 -9.94 -21.72
N GLY A 245 25.06 -9.77 -20.74
CA GLY A 245 24.89 -10.70 -19.62
C GLY A 245 23.51 -11.35 -19.67
N VAL A 246 23.46 -12.66 -19.48
CA VAL A 246 22.21 -13.42 -19.30
C VAL A 246 22.30 -14.17 -17.98
N LEU A 247 21.40 -13.87 -17.05
CA LEU A 247 21.29 -14.59 -15.79
C LEU A 247 19.99 -15.41 -15.76
N ASN A 248 20.12 -16.73 -15.76
CA ASN A 248 19.00 -17.64 -15.52
C ASN A 248 18.87 -17.91 -14.02
N VAL A 249 17.74 -17.52 -13.43
CA VAL A 249 17.46 -17.75 -12.00
C VAL A 249 16.47 -18.90 -11.75
N ALA A 250 16.24 -19.79 -12.73
CA ALA A 250 15.33 -20.92 -12.58
C ALA A 250 16.06 -22.23 -12.26
N ASP A 251 15.50 -23.01 -11.32
CA ASP A 251 15.97 -24.37 -10.97
C ASP A 251 15.69 -25.40 -12.08
N GLU A 252 14.54 -25.25 -12.77
CA GLU A 252 14.13 -26.10 -13.88
C GLU A 252 15.21 -26.09 -15.00
N GLU A 253 15.60 -27.28 -15.48
CA GLU A 253 16.71 -27.46 -16.42
C GLU A 253 16.61 -26.54 -17.63
N ASN A 254 17.71 -25.85 -17.93
CA ASN A 254 17.96 -25.29 -19.26
C ASN A 254 19.40 -25.57 -19.61
N ASN A 255 19.60 -26.04 -20.83
CA ASN A 255 20.90 -26.33 -21.40
C ASN A 255 21.63 -25.01 -21.68
N ALA A 256 22.90 -24.89 -21.28
CA ALA A 256 23.70 -23.69 -21.54
C ALA A 256 23.77 -23.35 -23.04
N SER A 257 23.62 -24.35 -23.92
CA SER A 257 23.54 -24.19 -25.37
C SER A 257 22.36 -23.36 -25.86
N ASP A 258 21.29 -23.25 -25.09
CA ASP A 258 20.05 -22.61 -25.54
C ASP A 258 20.08 -21.09 -25.37
N LEU A 259 21.09 -20.57 -24.65
CA LEU A 259 21.14 -19.16 -24.23
C LEU A 259 22.50 -18.50 -24.47
N GLN A 260 23.59 -19.25 -24.59
CA GLN A 260 24.88 -18.71 -25.00
C GLN A 260 24.95 -18.70 -26.53
N ILE A 261 24.88 -17.50 -27.13
CA ILE A 261 24.84 -17.37 -28.59
C ILE A 261 26.29 -17.25 -29.09
N PRO A 262 26.81 -18.26 -29.81
CA PRO A 262 28.09 -18.13 -30.49
C PRO A 262 27.99 -17.03 -31.53
N PHE A 263 28.99 -16.14 -31.60
CA PHE A 263 29.04 -15.11 -32.64
C PHE A 263 29.12 -15.78 -34.01
N SER A 264 28.06 -15.68 -34.80
CA SER A 264 27.96 -16.35 -36.10
C SER A 264 28.17 -15.40 -37.29
N ASP A 265 27.79 -14.12 -37.17
CA ASP A 265 27.91 -13.14 -38.28
C ASP A 265 27.95 -11.66 -37.79
N PRO A 266 29.00 -10.87 -38.14
CA PRO A 266 29.06 -9.43 -37.89
C PRO A 266 28.00 -8.57 -38.61
N GLN A 267 27.25 -9.10 -39.59
CA GLN A 267 26.16 -8.35 -40.24
C GLN A 267 24.83 -8.38 -39.47
N VAL A 268 24.69 -9.28 -38.49
CA VAL A 268 23.47 -9.46 -37.69
C VAL A 268 23.53 -8.65 -36.39
N ASP A 269 24.72 -8.48 -35.82
CA ASP A 269 24.93 -7.69 -34.60
C ASP A 269 25.50 -6.29 -34.91
N LYS A 270 24.78 -5.24 -34.47
CA LYS A 270 25.18 -3.84 -34.65
C LYS A 270 26.13 -3.31 -33.56
N ARG A 271 26.55 -4.15 -32.60
CA ARG A 271 27.59 -3.79 -31.62
C ARG A 271 28.93 -3.56 -32.32
N ALA A 272 29.80 -2.77 -31.67
CA ALA A 272 31.12 -2.47 -32.23
C ALA A 272 31.91 -3.76 -32.49
N ALA A 273 32.53 -3.85 -33.66
CA ALA A 273 33.45 -4.93 -33.98
C ALA A 273 34.60 -4.99 -32.96
N LEU A 274 35.15 -6.19 -32.75
CA LEU A 274 36.32 -6.34 -31.88
C LEU A 274 37.44 -5.39 -32.31
N PRO A 275 38.09 -4.69 -31.35
CA PRO A 275 39.18 -3.77 -31.67
C PRO A 275 40.50 -4.49 -32.03
N PHE A 276 40.46 -5.81 -32.21
CA PHE A 276 41.60 -6.67 -32.53
C PHE A 276 41.15 -7.86 -33.39
N GLN A 277 42.11 -8.46 -34.11
CA GLN A 277 41.89 -9.72 -34.81
C GLN A 277 41.99 -10.91 -33.85
N LEU A 278 41.12 -11.90 -34.05
CA LEU A 278 41.13 -13.17 -33.33
C LEU A 278 42.21 -14.10 -33.91
N ALA A 279 42.91 -14.83 -33.04
CA ALA A 279 43.71 -15.98 -33.44
C ALA A 279 42.82 -17.21 -33.71
N ASP A 280 43.36 -18.24 -34.36
CA ASP A 280 42.61 -19.46 -34.75
C ASP A 280 41.98 -20.20 -33.56
N ASP A 281 42.53 -20.06 -32.36
CA ASP A 281 42.04 -20.69 -31.13
C ASP A 281 41.24 -19.74 -30.22
N GLU A 282 40.91 -18.55 -30.71
CA GLU A 282 40.17 -17.53 -29.98
C GLU A 282 38.73 -17.37 -30.49
N HIS A 283 37.81 -17.16 -29.55
CA HIS A 283 36.38 -17.11 -29.82
C HIS A 283 35.77 -15.85 -29.22
N TYR A 284 34.78 -15.28 -29.89
CA TYR A 284 33.99 -14.15 -29.39
C TYR A 284 32.53 -14.57 -29.21
N TYR A 285 31.95 -14.18 -28.09
CA TYR A 285 30.57 -14.46 -27.73
C TYR A 285 29.84 -13.15 -27.49
N LEU A 286 28.59 -13.12 -27.95
CA LEU A 286 27.72 -11.97 -27.81
C LEU A 286 27.26 -11.74 -26.38
N ASN A 287 27.24 -12.80 -25.58
CA ASN A 287 26.79 -12.77 -24.21
C ASN A 287 27.51 -13.80 -23.35
N GLN A 288 27.67 -13.45 -22.08
CA GLN A 288 28.06 -14.35 -21.01
C GLN A 288 26.81 -14.85 -20.28
N LEU A 289 26.79 -16.14 -19.94
CA LEU A 289 25.69 -16.79 -19.22
C LEU A 289 26.09 -17.05 -17.77
N GLY A 290 25.20 -16.70 -16.85
CA GLY A 290 25.20 -17.14 -15.45
C GLY A 290 23.93 -17.95 -15.13
N LYS A 291 24.02 -18.88 -14.18
CA LYS A 291 22.88 -19.66 -13.70
C LYS A 291 22.89 -19.79 -12.18
N VAL A 292 21.75 -19.51 -11.57
CA VAL A 292 21.46 -19.79 -10.15
C VAL A 292 20.09 -20.46 -10.04
N GLY A 293 19.99 -21.60 -9.37
CA GLY A 293 18.73 -22.31 -9.22
C GLY A 293 17.88 -21.70 -8.11
N LEU A 294 16.81 -20.97 -8.45
CA LEU A 294 15.78 -20.57 -7.48
C LEU A 294 14.48 -21.34 -7.70
N VAL A 295 13.80 -21.63 -6.60
CA VAL A 295 12.42 -22.15 -6.57
C VAL A 295 11.41 -21.01 -6.68
N ASP A 296 10.19 -21.29 -7.15
CA ASP A 296 9.17 -20.24 -7.40
C ASP A 296 8.63 -19.57 -6.13
N GLY A 297 8.76 -20.22 -4.98
CA GLY A 297 8.27 -19.75 -3.67
C GLY A 297 9.25 -18.86 -2.90
N ASN A 298 8.94 -18.62 -1.63
CA ASN A 298 9.77 -17.88 -0.67
C ASN A 298 10.75 -18.78 0.11
N GLU A 299 10.95 -20.00 -0.37
CA GLU A 299 11.76 -21.05 0.26
C GLU A 299 13.26 -20.92 -0.09
N ASN A 300 13.61 -19.97 -0.98
CA ASN A 300 15.00 -19.70 -1.34
C ASN A 300 15.76 -19.15 -0.13
N ASP A 301 16.84 -19.83 0.26
CA ASP A 301 17.67 -19.41 1.38
C ASP A 301 18.51 -18.17 1.06
N MET A 302 19.00 -17.49 2.10
CA MET A 302 19.79 -16.27 1.99
C MET A 302 21.05 -16.46 1.13
N MET A 303 21.76 -17.58 1.24
CA MET A 303 23.00 -17.80 0.50
C MET A 303 22.74 -17.98 -0.99
N THR A 304 21.66 -18.67 -1.36
CA THR A 304 21.25 -18.82 -2.76
C THR A 304 20.83 -17.47 -3.36
N LEU A 305 20.12 -16.63 -2.60
CA LEU A 305 19.76 -15.27 -3.03
C LEU A 305 20.99 -14.36 -3.15
N VAL A 306 21.94 -14.42 -2.21
CA VAL A 306 23.21 -13.69 -2.28
C VAL A 306 24.03 -14.13 -3.48
N ALA A 307 24.10 -15.43 -3.78
CA ALA A 307 24.79 -15.92 -4.97
C ALA A 307 24.18 -15.34 -6.26
N ALA A 308 22.85 -15.32 -6.38
CA ALA A 308 22.18 -14.70 -7.52
C ALA A 308 22.50 -13.21 -7.66
N VAL A 309 22.51 -12.46 -6.56
CA VAL A 309 22.88 -11.02 -6.56
C VAL A 309 24.36 -10.82 -6.93
N GLN A 310 25.25 -11.70 -6.50
CA GLN A 310 26.67 -11.66 -6.88
C GLN A 310 26.88 -11.97 -8.36
N GLU A 311 26.13 -12.89 -8.94
CA GLU A 311 26.17 -13.17 -10.38
C GLU A 311 25.70 -11.96 -11.20
N VAL A 312 24.67 -11.24 -10.73
CA VAL A 312 24.26 -9.95 -11.35
C VAL A 312 25.42 -8.95 -11.37
N GLU A 313 26.12 -8.78 -10.24
CA GLU A 313 27.28 -7.88 -10.14
C GLU A 313 28.40 -8.29 -11.11
N GLN A 314 28.70 -9.58 -11.22
CA GLN A 314 29.76 -10.08 -12.11
C GLN A 314 29.42 -9.85 -13.58
N LEU A 315 28.20 -10.17 -14.00
CA LEU A 315 27.75 -10.02 -15.39
C LEU A 315 27.68 -8.54 -15.82
N LEU A 316 27.23 -7.64 -14.94
CA LEU A 316 27.19 -6.20 -15.25
C LEU A 316 28.58 -5.59 -15.36
N ASN A 317 29.56 -6.10 -14.60
CA ASN A 317 30.92 -5.55 -14.53
C ASN A 317 31.96 -6.39 -15.30
N ALA A 318 31.52 -7.19 -16.28
CA ALA A 318 32.42 -7.95 -17.14
C ALA A 318 33.49 -7.03 -17.77
N PRO A 319 34.79 -7.39 -17.79
CA PRO A 319 35.84 -6.57 -18.39
C PRO A 319 35.61 -6.34 -19.89
N SER A 320 36.14 -5.26 -20.46
CA SER A 320 36.07 -5.04 -21.92
C SER A 320 36.80 -6.12 -22.70
N PRO A 321 36.42 -6.43 -23.96
CA PRO A 321 37.13 -7.40 -24.78
C PRO A 321 38.64 -7.13 -24.87
N THR A 322 39.06 -5.85 -24.92
CA THR A 322 40.47 -5.46 -24.89
C THR A 322 41.16 -5.85 -23.58
N LYS A 323 40.48 -5.65 -22.44
CA LYS A 323 41.01 -6.03 -21.13
C LYS A 323 41.02 -7.55 -20.94
N GLN A 324 40.01 -8.25 -21.45
CA GLN A 324 39.98 -9.71 -21.51
C GLN A 324 41.19 -10.24 -22.31
N LYS A 325 41.46 -9.68 -23.49
CA LYS A 325 42.65 -9.99 -24.31
C LYS A 325 43.96 -9.72 -23.57
N ALA A 326 44.07 -8.58 -22.88
CA ALA A 326 45.25 -8.26 -22.07
C ALA A 326 45.45 -9.23 -20.88
N ASN A 327 44.37 -9.82 -20.37
CA ASN A 327 44.41 -10.83 -19.31
C ASN A 327 44.72 -12.25 -19.85
N GLY A 328 44.88 -12.42 -21.17
CA GLY A 328 45.27 -13.69 -21.78
C GLY A 328 44.15 -14.74 -21.86
N VAL A 329 42.88 -14.34 -21.79
CA VAL A 329 41.78 -15.28 -22.05
C VAL A 329 41.61 -15.51 -23.56
N LYS A 330 41.08 -16.68 -23.93
CA LYS A 330 40.82 -17.06 -25.34
C LYS A 330 39.36 -16.91 -25.77
N ASN A 331 38.45 -16.86 -24.80
CA ASN A 331 37.02 -16.65 -25.03
C ASN A 331 36.69 -15.23 -24.57
N PHE A 332 36.29 -14.40 -25.53
CA PHE A 332 35.93 -13.01 -25.30
C PHE A 332 34.42 -12.85 -25.25
N PHE A 333 33.94 -11.97 -24.39
CA PHE A 333 32.52 -11.67 -24.24
C PHE A 333 32.27 -10.18 -24.45
N ALA A 334 31.16 -9.81 -25.07
CA ALA A 334 30.74 -8.42 -25.17
C ALA A 334 30.51 -7.79 -23.78
N GLN A 335 30.58 -6.46 -23.71
CA GLN A 335 30.01 -5.67 -22.61
C GLN A 335 28.68 -5.08 -23.06
N GLY A 336 27.75 -4.89 -22.13
CA GLY A 336 26.43 -4.37 -22.46
C GLY A 336 25.40 -4.62 -21.38
N ASN A 337 24.15 -4.72 -21.81
CA ASN A 337 23.00 -4.83 -20.92
C ASN A 337 22.88 -6.23 -20.30
N LEU A 338 22.18 -6.32 -19.17
CA LEU A 338 21.89 -7.57 -18.48
C LEU A 338 20.41 -7.93 -18.62
N VAL A 339 20.11 -9.19 -18.91
CA VAL A 339 18.77 -9.75 -18.69
C VAL A 339 18.80 -10.78 -17.57
N ILE A 340 17.92 -10.63 -16.60
CA ILE A 340 17.65 -11.61 -15.54
C ILE A 340 16.33 -12.28 -15.89
N HIS A 341 16.34 -13.60 -16.08
CA HIS A 341 15.14 -14.30 -16.54
C HIS A 341 14.81 -15.53 -15.69
N SER A 342 13.53 -15.84 -15.69
CA SER A 342 12.97 -17.07 -15.11
C SER A 342 11.89 -17.60 -16.07
N LYS A 343 11.34 -18.80 -15.79
CA LYS A 343 10.32 -19.43 -16.64
C LYS A 343 9.22 -18.47 -17.07
N HIS A 344 8.59 -17.77 -16.11
CA HIS A 344 7.53 -16.79 -16.38
C HIS A 344 8.00 -15.33 -16.32
N GLY A 345 9.25 -15.10 -15.93
CA GLY A 345 9.84 -13.76 -15.85
C GLY A 345 9.30 -12.85 -14.76
N GLY A 346 8.56 -13.39 -13.77
CA GLY A 346 7.77 -12.57 -12.84
C GLY A 346 8.00 -12.70 -11.35
N SER A 347 8.37 -13.88 -10.86
CA SER A 347 8.65 -14.06 -9.43
C SER A 347 10.16 -13.93 -9.19
N ARG A 348 10.91 -14.96 -9.60
CA ARG A 348 12.35 -15.09 -9.34
C ARG A 348 13.21 -13.96 -9.93
N SER A 349 13.02 -13.67 -11.21
CA SER A 349 13.80 -12.64 -11.91
C SER A 349 13.55 -11.24 -11.36
N VAL A 350 12.30 -10.93 -10.98
CA VAL A 350 11.94 -9.65 -10.36
C VAL A 350 12.53 -9.54 -8.95
N THR A 351 12.49 -10.62 -8.17
CA THR A 351 13.10 -10.66 -6.82
C THR A 351 14.60 -10.38 -6.89
N ILE A 352 15.35 -11.07 -7.77
CA ILE A 352 16.80 -10.87 -7.87
C ILE A 352 17.14 -9.48 -8.40
N ALA A 353 16.40 -8.98 -9.39
CA ALA A 353 16.57 -7.62 -9.87
C ALA A 353 16.36 -6.57 -8.75
N ALA A 354 15.27 -6.69 -8.00
CA ALA A 354 14.94 -5.77 -6.91
C ALA A 354 15.99 -5.83 -5.79
N LEU A 355 16.47 -7.03 -5.43
CA LEU A 355 17.51 -7.21 -4.41
C LEU A 355 18.81 -6.53 -4.84
N TYR A 356 19.27 -6.79 -6.07
CA TYR A 356 20.48 -6.16 -6.59
C TYR A 356 20.35 -4.63 -6.61
N ILE A 357 19.25 -4.10 -7.17
CA ILE A 357 19.04 -2.66 -7.27
C ILE A 357 18.99 -2.01 -5.88
N TYR A 358 18.25 -2.61 -4.95
CA TYR A 358 18.16 -2.11 -3.58
C TYR A 358 19.52 -2.07 -2.90
N TYR A 359 20.23 -3.21 -2.84
CA TYR A 359 21.50 -3.30 -2.13
C TYR A 359 22.61 -2.48 -2.77
N LYS A 360 22.62 -2.36 -4.10
CA LYS A 360 23.66 -1.64 -4.81
C LYS A 360 23.47 -0.12 -4.76
N TYR A 361 22.22 0.36 -4.87
CA TYR A 361 21.95 1.77 -5.12
C TYR A 361 21.10 2.46 -4.06
N TYR A 362 20.22 1.75 -3.36
CA TYR A 362 19.19 2.38 -2.51
C TYR A 362 19.27 2.03 -1.02
N VAL A 363 20.16 1.12 -0.64
CA VAL A 363 20.32 0.61 0.74
C VAL A 363 20.52 1.72 1.79
N ASN A 364 21.10 2.85 1.40
CA ASN A 364 21.34 4.01 2.26
C ASN A 364 20.39 5.20 1.96
N THR A 365 19.24 4.94 1.35
CA THR A 365 18.25 5.97 0.97
C THR A 365 16.92 5.77 1.69
N GLU A 366 15.95 6.65 1.45
CA GLU A 366 14.57 6.48 1.93
C GLU A 366 13.76 5.48 1.08
N THR A 367 14.26 5.09 -0.09
CA THR A 367 13.61 4.11 -0.96
C THR A 367 13.76 2.70 -0.35
N SER A 368 12.64 2.08 0.02
CA SER A 368 12.61 0.73 0.57
C SER A 368 12.71 -0.36 -0.50
N PHE A 369 13.14 -1.56 -0.11
CA PHE A 369 13.07 -2.74 -0.97
C PHE A 369 11.64 -3.00 -1.45
N GLU A 370 10.65 -2.87 -0.57
CA GLU A 370 9.23 -3.04 -0.91
C GLU A 370 8.81 -2.11 -2.05
N MET A 371 9.20 -0.84 -1.99
CA MET A 371 8.89 0.14 -3.04
C MET A 371 9.49 -0.29 -4.39
N ILE A 372 10.78 -0.63 -4.41
CA ILE A 372 11.47 -1.08 -5.64
C ILE A 372 10.80 -2.35 -6.20
N TYR A 373 10.53 -3.32 -5.33
CA TYR A 373 9.97 -4.61 -5.70
C TYR A 373 8.56 -4.46 -6.30
N LYS A 374 7.66 -3.72 -5.64
CA LYS A 374 6.31 -3.44 -6.14
C LYS A 374 6.35 -2.74 -7.51
N ASN A 375 7.22 -1.74 -7.68
CA ASN A 375 7.34 -0.98 -8.92
C ASN A 375 7.87 -1.83 -10.09
N ILE A 376 8.86 -2.72 -9.86
CA ILE A 376 9.36 -3.63 -10.90
C ILE A 376 8.29 -4.64 -11.33
N ILE A 377 7.51 -5.19 -10.37
CA ILE A 377 6.38 -6.08 -10.69
C ILE A 377 5.39 -5.35 -11.58
N CYS A 378 4.92 -4.16 -11.19
CA CYS A 378 3.92 -3.44 -11.99
C CYS A 378 4.47 -3.09 -13.38
N LEU A 379 5.71 -2.60 -13.47
CA LEU A 379 6.32 -2.27 -14.75
C LEU A 379 6.41 -3.48 -15.71
N ARG A 380 6.76 -4.66 -15.20
CA ARG A 380 6.82 -5.88 -16.03
C ARG A 380 5.45 -6.33 -16.54
N TRP A 381 4.36 -5.99 -15.83
CA TRP A 381 2.99 -6.37 -16.19
C TRP A 381 2.14 -5.27 -16.83
N ASN A 382 2.68 -4.06 -17.00
CA ASN A 382 2.00 -2.95 -17.67
C ASN A 382 1.56 -3.22 -19.13
N TYR A 383 2.07 -4.27 -19.76
CA TYR A 383 1.73 -4.67 -21.15
C TYR A 383 0.81 -5.91 -21.23
N ALA A 384 0.43 -6.48 -20.09
CA ALA A 384 -0.52 -7.59 -20.04
C ALA A 384 -1.93 -7.11 -20.43
N THR A 385 -2.82 -8.01 -20.85
CA THR A 385 -4.20 -7.68 -21.26
C THR A 385 -4.97 -6.84 -20.23
N ASN A 386 -4.64 -7.01 -18.94
CA ASN A 386 -5.26 -6.29 -17.83
C ASN A 386 -4.30 -5.26 -17.19
N ASN A 387 -3.11 -5.01 -17.77
CA ASN A 387 -2.05 -4.15 -17.23
C ASN A 387 -1.63 -4.45 -15.78
N HIS A 388 -1.86 -5.67 -15.28
CA HIS A 388 -1.66 -6.03 -13.88
C HIS A 388 -1.10 -7.46 -13.71
N PRO A 389 -0.38 -7.72 -12.60
CA PRO A 389 0.14 -9.06 -12.29
C PRO A 389 -1.00 -10.06 -12.05
N THR A 390 -0.74 -11.34 -12.35
CA THR A 390 -1.68 -12.43 -12.04
C THR A 390 -1.73 -12.70 -10.55
N GLN A 391 -2.81 -13.34 -10.08
CA GLN A 391 -2.97 -13.70 -8.67
C GLN A 391 -1.76 -14.50 -8.11
N GLY A 392 -1.23 -15.47 -8.86
CA GLY A 392 -0.05 -16.23 -8.42
C GLY A 392 1.21 -15.39 -8.25
N ILE A 393 1.38 -14.34 -9.06
CA ILE A 393 2.48 -13.37 -8.90
C ILE A 393 2.27 -12.53 -7.64
N CYS A 394 1.04 -12.05 -7.43
CA CYS A 394 0.67 -11.31 -6.21
C CYS A 394 0.94 -12.15 -4.95
N GLU A 395 0.53 -13.41 -4.91
CA GLU A 395 0.73 -14.30 -3.77
C GLU A 395 2.21 -14.59 -3.48
N ASN A 396 3.01 -14.83 -4.52
CA ASN A 396 4.45 -15.03 -4.36
C ASN A 396 5.15 -13.76 -3.88
N ALA A 397 4.82 -12.61 -4.47
CA ALA A 397 5.39 -11.33 -4.05
C ALA A 397 5.02 -10.98 -2.59
N PHE A 398 3.78 -11.25 -2.19
CA PHE A 398 3.35 -11.10 -0.79
C PHE A 398 4.17 -11.99 0.15
N LYS A 399 4.40 -13.25 -0.22
CA LYS A 399 5.24 -14.17 0.57
C LYS A 399 6.68 -13.67 0.68
N VAL A 400 7.28 -13.21 -0.41
CA VAL A 400 8.65 -12.66 -0.44
C VAL A 400 8.76 -11.46 0.50
N LEU A 401 7.84 -10.51 0.44
CA LEU A 401 7.86 -9.32 1.30
C LEU A 401 7.74 -9.66 2.79
N ASN A 402 6.88 -10.62 3.15
CA ASN A 402 6.73 -11.05 4.53
C ASN A 402 7.93 -11.82 5.10
N THR A 403 8.79 -12.38 4.24
CA THR A 403 10.01 -13.09 4.67
C THR A 403 11.29 -12.29 4.46
N TYR A 404 11.24 -11.21 3.68
CA TYR A 404 12.41 -10.45 3.26
C TYR A 404 13.22 -9.93 4.46
N GLU A 405 12.58 -9.24 5.41
CA GLU A 405 13.29 -8.66 6.56
C GLU A 405 14.01 -9.71 7.42
N ALA A 406 13.49 -10.94 7.47
CA ALA A 406 14.12 -12.05 8.18
C ALA A 406 15.35 -12.60 7.43
N LEU A 407 15.32 -12.61 6.10
CA LEU A 407 16.42 -13.08 5.24
C LEU A 407 17.49 -11.99 5.03
N PHE A 408 17.08 -10.74 5.08
CA PHE A 408 17.83 -9.57 4.64
C PHE A 408 17.54 -8.42 5.61
N PRO A 409 18.06 -8.49 6.85
CA PRO A 409 17.79 -7.49 7.87
C PRO A 409 18.29 -6.12 7.42
N GLU A 410 17.59 -5.06 7.84
CA GLU A 410 17.99 -3.70 7.50
C GLU A 410 19.45 -3.44 7.90
N PRO A 411 20.26 -2.86 7.00
CA PRO A 411 21.63 -2.49 7.34
C PRO A 411 21.61 -1.44 8.45
N ILE A 412 22.51 -1.62 9.43
CA ILE A 412 22.68 -0.67 10.53
C ILE A 412 23.13 0.67 9.93
N ARG A 413 22.21 1.62 9.80
CA ARG A 413 22.53 3.00 9.41
C ARG A 413 23.39 3.61 10.51
N LYS A 414 24.65 3.92 10.22
CA LYS A 414 25.44 4.76 11.11
C LYS A 414 24.87 6.18 11.03
N ASN A 415 24.22 6.61 12.12
CA ASN A 415 23.78 7.99 12.32
C ASN A 415 24.95 8.97 12.28
#